data_AF-C3ZBP5-F1
#
_entry.id   AF-C3ZBP5-F1
#
_cell.length_a   1.000
_cell.length_b   1.000
_cell.length_c   1.000
_cell.angle_alpha   90.00
_cell.angle_beta   90.00
_cell.angle_gamma   90.00
#
_symmetry.space_group_name_H-M   'P 1'
#
loop_
_entity.id
_entity.type
_entity.pdbx_description
1 polymer ?
#
loop_
_entity_poly.entity_id
_entity_poly.type
_entity_poly.pdbx_seq_one_letter_code
_entity_poly.pdbx_strand_id
1 'polypeptide(L)'
;MWTAVSVIFFICLLVCPESGAVVMRLDNATYDQVTRGDKFVLVQFYVKWSSVCQKLEPKWEDVERRYRERDDVVIGKVNAQEDRILVTRFRTTTFPTIFYYPKGVTEHQPYEGRHTIAAFVELIEQHAPTTWVRKVFTKELNSTNFDEIVLDKDKFVMLQFYNTTDCYKCKKLQPDYEMVAETFHNERTYQSAMKPLQLVDFINHQCHTARELGGGLTSQAWVTVWYFFSSFKQAGRMVEMDAVVSNFIASIADVQKEAEKVKDKMAGRQHPHFNYSSFYMDMLDRIGSRGYELVTMEITNLQNSLATSPKSMPEEEREDLIMRVNILRVFQKAYRTQFPRLQDSDSDEKKGETAVVEQRAKDPPNAFQRKVRGRGKKGYTSKMRSIKHEL
;
A
#
# COMPACT_ATOMS: atom_id res chain seq x y z
N MET A 1 -51.94 -13.12 -30.72
CA MET A 1 -51.01 -12.20 -31.42
C MET A 1 -50.27 -11.40 -30.34
N TRP A 2 -49.05 -11.82 -29.99
CA TRP A 2 -48.19 -11.15 -29.00
C TRP A 2 -47.01 -10.55 -29.77
N THR A 3 -46.84 -9.23 -29.70
CA THR A 3 -45.75 -8.49 -30.33
C THR A 3 -44.51 -8.54 -29.45
N ALA A 4 -43.48 -9.24 -29.91
CA ALA A 4 -42.16 -9.27 -29.29
C ALA A 4 -41.40 -7.98 -29.62
N VAL A 5 -41.17 -7.15 -28.60
CA VAL A 5 -40.32 -5.96 -28.68
C VAL A 5 -38.87 -6.43 -28.60
N SER A 6 -38.14 -6.26 -29.70
CA SER A 6 -36.68 -6.45 -29.75
C SER A 6 -36.00 -5.43 -28.85
N VAL A 7 -35.51 -5.88 -27.69
CA VAL A 7 -34.51 -5.16 -26.92
C VAL A 7 -33.18 -5.35 -27.66
N ILE A 8 -32.84 -4.36 -28.49
CA ILE A 8 -31.49 -4.22 -29.04
C ILE A 8 -30.58 -3.93 -27.85
N PHE A 9 -29.90 -4.98 -27.39
CA PHE A 9 -28.72 -4.93 -26.55
C PHE A 9 -27.67 -4.10 -27.30
N PHE A 10 -27.68 -2.79 -27.07
CA PHE A 10 -26.59 -1.90 -27.44
C PHE A 10 -25.42 -2.23 -26.50
N ILE A 11 -24.75 -3.35 -26.78
CA ILE A 11 -23.43 -3.65 -26.25
C ILE A 11 -22.54 -2.57 -26.83
N CYS A 12 -22.36 -1.51 -26.04
CA CYS A 12 -21.30 -0.55 -26.22
C CYS A 12 -19.99 -1.33 -26.00
N LEU A 13 -19.50 -1.94 -27.09
CA LEU A 13 -18.11 -2.31 -27.27
C LEU A 13 -17.29 -1.02 -27.24
N LEU A 14 -17.11 -0.46 -26.04
CA LEU A 14 -15.89 0.25 -25.72
C LEU A 14 -14.80 -0.80 -25.68
N VAL A 15 -14.35 -1.18 -26.89
CA VAL A 15 -13.00 -1.67 -27.09
C VAL A 15 -12.12 -0.48 -26.76
N CYS A 16 -11.71 -0.37 -25.49
CA CYS A 16 -10.49 0.35 -25.17
C CYS A 16 -9.39 -0.41 -25.93
N PRO A 17 -8.71 0.22 -26.92
CA PRO A 17 -7.56 -0.43 -27.54
C PRO A 17 -6.59 -0.77 -26.41
N GLU A 18 -6.25 -2.05 -26.29
CA GLU A 18 -5.22 -2.52 -25.37
C GLU A 18 -3.89 -1.87 -25.78
N SER A 19 -3.59 -0.70 -25.22
CA SER A 19 -2.31 -0.02 -25.37
C SER A 19 -1.28 -0.67 -24.44
N GLY A 20 -1.03 -1.96 -24.66
CA GLY A 20 0.15 -2.64 -24.15
C GLY A 20 1.38 -2.08 -24.85
N ALA A 21 2.49 -1.96 -24.11
CA ALA A 21 3.75 -1.49 -24.68
C ALA A 21 4.26 -2.46 -25.75
N VAL A 22 3.99 -2.13 -27.02
CA VAL A 22 4.54 -2.82 -28.18
C VAL A 22 5.14 -1.75 -29.08
N VAL A 23 6.47 -1.68 -29.08
CA VAL A 23 7.20 -0.90 -30.07
C VAL A 23 6.69 -1.24 -31.45
N MET A 24 6.20 -0.23 -32.17
CA MET A 24 5.57 -0.44 -33.46
C MET A 24 6.62 -1.00 -34.43
N ARG A 25 6.54 -2.31 -34.64
CA ARG A 25 7.43 -3.00 -35.56
C ARG A 25 6.88 -2.81 -36.96
N LEU A 26 7.68 -2.20 -37.81
CA LEU A 26 7.36 -1.94 -39.20
C LEU A 26 8.02 -3.01 -40.08
N ASP A 27 7.26 -3.50 -41.04
CA ASP A 27 7.69 -4.42 -42.10
C ASP A 27 7.42 -3.77 -43.47
N ASN A 28 7.82 -4.43 -44.56
CA ASN A 28 7.64 -3.86 -45.90
C ASN A 28 6.16 -3.56 -46.25
N ALA A 29 5.20 -4.29 -45.68
CA ALA A 29 3.77 -4.08 -45.94
C ALA A 29 3.21 -2.86 -45.20
N THR A 30 3.64 -2.65 -43.96
CA THR A 30 3.14 -1.58 -43.07
C THR A 30 3.93 -0.28 -43.19
N TYR A 31 5.19 -0.34 -43.62
CA TYR A 31 6.10 0.82 -43.66
C TYR A 31 5.53 1.99 -44.48
N ASP A 32 5.08 1.73 -45.71
CA ASP A 32 4.54 2.77 -46.59
C ASP A 32 3.20 3.33 -46.07
N GLN A 33 2.38 2.53 -45.40
CA GLN A 33 1.11 2.99 -44.84
C GLN A 33 1.32 3.96 -43.68
N VAL A 34 2.33 3.70 -42.84
CA VAL A 34 2.62 4.52 -41.66
C VAL A 34 3.35 5.81 -42.04
N THR A 35 4.24 5.76 -43.03
CA THR A 35 5.11 6.89 -43.42
C THR A 35 4.46 7.88 -44.39
N ARG A 36 3.36 7.52 -45.07
CA ARG A 36 2.67 8.39 -46.03
C ARG A 36 1.52 9.22 -45.43
N GLY A 37 1.47 9.33 -44.11
CA GLY A 37 0.39 10.02 -43.39
C GLY A 37 0.70 11.45 -42.97
N ASP A 38 -0.29 12.12 -42.40
CA ASP A 38 -0.19 13.47 -41.82
C ASP A 38 0.46 13.49 -40.43
N LYS A 39 1.29 12.48 -40.13
CA LYS A 39 1.90 12.27 -38.81
C LYS A 39 3.41 12.44 -38.92
N PHE A 40 4.04 12.88 -37.84
CA PHE A 40 5.50 12.79 -37.72
C PHE A 40 5.89 11.34 -37.47
N VAL A 41 6.83 10.79 -38.23
CA VAL A 41 7.27 9.40 -38.07
C VAL A 41 8.77 9.33 -37.83
N LEU A 42 9.20 8.65 -36.78
CA LEU A 42 10.60 8.37 -36.49
C LEU A 42 10.83 6.85 -36.56
N VAL A 43 11.75 6.42 -37.42
CA VAL A 43 11.99 4.99 -37.69
C VAL A 43 13.44 4.62 -37.47
N GLN A 44 13.69 3.62 -36.63
CA GLN A 44 15.02 3.02 -36.44
C GLN A 44 15.15 1.74 -37.25
N PHE A 45 16.19 1.67 -38.09
CA PHE A 45 16.68 0.44 -38.71
C PHE A 45 17.74 -0.17 -37.79
N TYR A 46 17.48 -1.38 -37.30
CA TYR A 46 18.33 -2.05 -36.32
C TYR A 46 18.63 -3.51 -36.70
N VAL A 47 19.66 -4.07 -36.06
CA VAL A 47 20.04 -5.48 -36.14
C VAL A 47 20.28 -6.03 -34.72
N LYS A 48 19.94 -7.29 -34.49
CA LYS A 48 19.92 -7.89 -33.14
C LYS A 48 21.30 -8.08 -32.52
N TRP A 49 22.33 -8.25 -33.35
CA TRP A 49 23.72 -8.53 -32.91
C TRP A 49 24.56 -7.28 -32.64
N SER A 50 24.09 -6.09 -33.00
CA SER A 50 24.87 -4.85 -32.81
C SER A 50 24.78 -4.36 -31.37
N SER A 51 25.92 -4.28 -30.69
CA SER A 51 26.01 -3.77 -29.32
C SER A 51 25.57 -2.31 -29.20
N VAL A 52 25.74 -1.51 -30.27
CA VAL A 52 25.27 -0.11 -30.31
C VAL A 52 23.74 -0.05 -30.38
N CYS A 53 23.12 -0.93 -31.18
CA CYS A 53 21.65 -1.03 -31.23
C CYS A 53 21.08 -1.48 -29.88
N GLN A 54 21.71 -2.47 -29.23
CA GLN A 54 21.27 -2.95 -27.90
C GLN A 54 21.34 -1.84 -26.84
N LYS A 55 22.34 -0.96 -26.88
CA LYS A 55 22.44 0.20 -25.98
C LYS A 55 21.40 1.30 -26.29
N LEU A 56 20.88 1.33 -27.52
CA LEU A 56 19.89 2.31 -27.95
C LEU A 56 18.46 1.85 -27.67
N GLU A 57 18.21 0.54 -27.71
CA GLU A 57 16.89 -0.07 -27.47
C GLU A 57 16.16 0.49 -26.23
N PRO A 58 16.75 0.52 -25.00
CA PRO A 58 16.05 1.03 -23.83
C PRO A 58 15.65 2.51 -23.98
N LYS A 59 16.51 3.31 -24.62
CA LYS A 59 16.21 4.73 -24.88
C LYS A 59 15.11 4.89 -25.93
N TRP A 60 15.04 3.98 -26.90
CA TRP A 60 14.04 4.01 -27.97
C TRP A 60 12.64 3.71 -27.43
N GLU A 61 12.53 2.66 -26.60
CA GLU A 61 11.29 2.31 -25.90
C GLU A 61 10.81 3.46 -25.00
N ASP A 62 11.75 4.18 -24.38
CA ASP A 62 11.48 5.35 -23.57
C ASP A 62 10.94 6.54 -24.36
N VAL A 63 11.42 6.76 -25.59
CA VAL A 63 10.91 7.81 -26.47
C VAL A 63 9.51 7.44 -26.95
N GLU A 64 9.33 6.22 -27.47
CA GLU A 64 8.02 5.74 -27.90
C GLU A 64 6.97 5.87 -26.79
N ARG A 65 7.32 5.49 -25.56
CA ARG A 65 6.42 5.59 -24.42
C ARG A 65 5.94 7.01 -24.13
N ARG A 66 6.82 8.02 -24.30
CA ARG A 66 6.46 9.44 -24.15
C ARG A 66 5.46 9.92 -25.20
N TYR A 67 5.45 9.28 -26.37
CA TYR A 67 4.65 9.69 -27.53
C TYR A 67 3.50 8.72 -27.87
N ARG A 68 3.30 7.63 -27.12
CA ARG A 68 2.29 6.60 -27.41
C ARG A 68 0.86 7.13 -27.47
N GLU A 69 0.53 8.09 -26.63
CA GLU A 69 -0.82 8.69 -26.55
C GLU A 69 -1.05 9.77 -27.61
N ARG A 70 -0.02 10.10 -28.41
CA ARG A 70 -0.15 11.08 -29.48
C ARG A 70 -0.48 10.41 -30.79
N ASP A 71 -1.65 10.76 -31.32
CA ASP A 71 -2.08 10.30 -32.64
C ASP A 71 -1.28 10.92 -33.79
N ASP A 72 -0.52 11.98 -33.56
CA ASP A 72 0.21 12.71 -34.61
C ASP A 72 1.72 12.40 -34.65
N VAL A 73 2.21 11.52 -33.77
CA VAL A 73 3.61 11.07 -33.71
C VAL A 73 3.64 9.54 -33.72
N VAL A 74 4.48 8.96 -34.57
CA VAL A 74 4.70 7.51 -34.64
C VAL A 74 6.18 7.21 -34.47
N ILE A 75 6.51 6.37 -33.48
CA ILE A 75 7.87 5.89 -33.25
C ILE A 75 7.90 4.40 -33.60
N GLY A 76 8.67 4.04 -34.63
CA GLY A 76 8.71 2.69 -35.19
C GLY A 76 10.11 2.11 -35.28
N LYS A 77 10.21 0.79 -35.43
CA LYS A 77 11.48 0.10 -35.68
C LYS A 77 11.35 -0.97 -36.77
N VAL A 78 12.39 -1.10 -37.58
CA VAL A 78 12.52 -2.08 -38.67
C VAL A 78 13.71 -2.98 -38.39
N ASN A 79 13.48 -4.29 -38.40
CA ASN A 79 14.56 -5.27 -38.27
C ASN A 79 15.19 -5.52 -39.65
N ALA A 80 16.37 -4.93 -39.86
CA ALA A 80 17.09 -5.02 -41.12
C ALA A 80 17.55 -6.45 -41.48
N GLN A 81 17.63 -7.38 -40.52
CA GLN A 81 17.98 -8.78 -40.81
C GLN A 81 16.81 -9.55 -41.43
N GLU A 82 15.58 -9.20 -41.02
CA GLU A 82 14.36 -9.88 -41.45
C GLU A 82 13.79 -9.21 -42.71
N ASP A 83 13.86 -7.87 -42.81
CA ASP A 83 13.30 -7.09 -43.91
C ASP A 83 14.34 -6.58 -44.92
N ARG A 84 14.90 -7.50 -45.73
CA ARG A 84 15.94 -7.17 -46.73
C ARG A 84 15.48 -6.18 -47.81
N ILE A 85 14.18 -6.15 -48.13
CA ILE A 85 13.62 -5.25 -49.16
C ILE A 85 13.80 -3.79 -48.73
N LEU A 86 13.49 -3.47 -47.48
CA LEU A 86 13.64 -2.11 -46.96
C LEU A 86 15.13 -1.71 -46.87
N VAL A 87 16.01 -2.65 -46.48
CA VAL A 87 17.46 -2.41 -46.48
C VAL A 87 17.98 -2.03 -47.87
N THR A 88 17.53 -2.72 -48.92
CA THR A 88 17.91 -2.40 -50.30
C THR A 88 17.32 -1.07 -50.76
N ARG A 89 16.04 -0.80 -50.44
CA ARG A 89 15.32 0.43 -50.82
C ARG A 89 15.98 1.68 -50.22
N PHE A 90 16.31 1.64 -48.92
CA PHE A 90 16.91 2.76 -48.20
C PHE A 90 18.44 2.74 -48.20
N ARG A 91 19.05 1.73 -48.83
CA ARG A 91 20.52 1.53 -48.92
C ARG A 91 21.22 1.63 -47.56
N THR A 92 20.58 1.11 -46.51
CA THR A 92 21.11 1.17 -45.14
C THR A 92 22.25 0.17 -44.97
N THR A 93 23.48 0.65 -44.86
CA THR A 93 24.69 -0.18 -44.68
C THR A 93 25.24 -0.16 -43.25
N THR A 94 24.91 0.88 -42.48
CA THR A 94 25.34 1.07 -41.09
C THR A 94 24.16 0.95 -40.13
N PHE A 95 24.40 0.46 -38.91
CA PHE A 95 23.35 0.27 -37.91
C PHE A 95 23.79 0.76 -36.52
N PRO A 96 22.91 1.46 -35.77
CA PRO A 96 21.55 1.85 -36.14
C PRO A 96 21.54 2.97 -37.19
N THR A 97 20.62 2.91 -38.16
CA THR A 97 20.30 4.05 -39.05
C THR A 97 18.91 4.55 -38.68
N ILE A 98 18.76 5.86 -38.48
CA ILE A 98 17.49 6.46 -38.07
C ILE A 98 17.04 7.42 -39.15
N PHE A 99 15.78 7.29 -39.56
CA PHE A 99 15.12 8.21 -40.47
C PHE A 99 13.92 8.84 -39.79
N TYR A 100 13.59 10.06 -40.18
CA TYR A 100 12.35 10.70 -39.77
C TYR A 100 11.60 11.30 -40.95
N TYR A 101 10.28 11.41 -40.79
CA TYR A 101 9.34 11.98 -41.74
C TYR A 101 8.67 13.16 -41.03
N PRO A 102 8.96 14.41 -41.43
CA PRO A 102 8.24 15.56 -40.91
C PRO A 102 6.74 15.43 -41.17
N LYS A 103 5.94 16.06 -40.31
CA LYS A 103 4.47 16.00 -40.42
C LYS A 103 4.00 16.49 -41.79
N GLY A 104 3.26 15.66 -42.52
CA GLY A 104 2.75 15.98 -43.87
C GLY A 104 3.80 15.90 -44.99
N VAL A 105 5.01 15.42 -44.70
CA VAL A 105 6.08 15.23 -45.68
C VAL A 105 6.32 13.73 -45.88
N THR A 106 6.16 13.27 -47.12
CA THR A 106 6.35 11.85 -47.48
C THR A 106 7.82 11.47 -47.69
N GLU A 107 8.71 12.45 -47.79
CA GLU A 107 10.14 12.23 -47.95
C GLU A 107 10.82 12.05 -46.59
N HIS A 108 11.70 11.04 -46.51
CA HIS A 108 12.48 10.77 -45.31
C HIS A 108 13.71 11.66 -45.24
N GLN A 109 14.11 12.00 -44.03
CA GLN A 109 15.36 12.69 -43.74
C GLN A 109 16.22 11.83 -42.81
N PRO A 110 17.55 11.75 -43.04
CA PRO A 110 18.45 11.06 -42.14
C PRO A 110 18.56 11.83 -40.81
N TYR A 111 18.56 11.10 -39.70
CA TYR A 111 18.87 11.68 -38.40
C TYR A 111 20.35 11.49 -38.08
N GLU A 112 21.09 12.60 -38.00
CA GLU A 112 22.53 12.63 -37.67
C GLU A 112 22.80 13.14 -36.24
N GLY A 113 21.75 13.34 -35.45
CA GLY A 113 21.85 13.85 -34.09
C GLY A 113 22.35 12.81 -33.07
N ARG A 114 22.44 13.23 -31.81
CA ARG A 114 22.90 12.36 -30.72
C ARG A 114 21.86 11.30 -30.37
N HIS A 115 22.29 10.06 -30.16
CA HIS A 115 21.42 8.95 -29.73
C HIS A 115 21.05 9.03 -28.23
N THR A 116 20.39 10.12 -27.86
CA THR A 116 19.93 10.45 -26.51
C THR A 116 18.46 10.83 -26.53
N ILE A 117 17.72 10.51 -25.46
CA ILE A 117 16.28 10.80 -25.35
C ILE A 117 16.01 12.29 -25.59
N ALA A 118 16.81 13.18 -24.98
CA ALA A 118 16.65 14.62 -25.13
C ALA A 118 16.74 15.08 -26.59
N ALA A 119 17.70 14.57 -27.35
CA ALA A 119 17.89 14.95 -28.76
C ALA A 119 16.79 14.38 -29.68
N PHE A 120 16.20 13.23 -29.34
CA PHE A 120 15.03 12.72 -30.07
C PHE A 120 13.78 13.55 -29.74
N VAL A 121 13.59 13.92 -28.48
CA VAL A 121 12.49 14.79 -28.05
C VAL A 121 12.58 16.15 -28.75
N GLU A 122 13.77 16.77 -28.76
CA GLU A 122 14.01 18.04 -29.45
C GLU A 122 13.68 17.97 -30.96
N LEU A 123 14.09 16.90 -31.64
CA LEU A 123 13.76 16.69 -33.06
C LEU A 123 12.25 16.61 -33.29
N ILE A 124 11.54 15.84 -32.45
CA ILE A 124 10.09 15.65 -32.55
C ILE A 124 9.39 16.98 -32.26
N GLU A 125 9.80 17.69 -31.22
CA GLU A 125 9.23 18.99 -30.86
C GLU A 125 9.47 20.05 -31.93
N GLN A 126 10.61 20.02 -32.63
CA GLN A 126 10.90 20.94 -33.72
C GLN A 126 9.96 20.75 -34.92
N HIS A 127 9.59 19.51 -35.25
CA HIS A 127 8.80 19.19 -36.45
C HIS A 127 7.33 18.88 -36.16
N ALA A 128 6.97 18.64 -34.90
CA ALA A 128 5.63 18.39 -34.40
C ALA A 128 5.41 19.10 -33.05
N PRO A 129 5.48 20.45 -33.01
CA PRO A 129 5.42 21.23 -31.78
C PRO A 129 4.07 21.06 -31.07
N THR A 130 4.11 20.82 -29.76
CA THR A 130 2.92 20.73 -28.90
C THR A 130 3.13 21.36 -27.54
N THR A 131 2.02 21.56 -26.82
CA THR A 131 1.96 22.04 -25.44
C THR A 131 2.00 20.92 -24.40
N TRP A 132 1.85 19.65 -24.81
CA TRP A 132 1.78 18.50 -23.90
C TRP A 132 2.68 17.35 -24.37
N VAL A 133 3.65 17.01 -23.52
CA VAL A 133 4.50 15.82 -23.62
C VAL A 133 4.30 15.05 -22.32
N ARG A 134 3.90 13.77 -22.40
CA ARG A 134 3.75 12.93 -21.21
C ARG A 134 5.12 12.78 -20.53
N LYS A 135 5.24 13.35 -19.33
CA LYS A 135 6.46 13.20 -18.52
C LYS A 135 6.48 11.79 -17.97
N VAL A 136 7.46 11.00 -18.41
CA VAL A 136 7.70 9.67 -17.84
C VAL A 136 8.57 9.82 -16.60
N PHE A 137 8.04 9.41 -15.44
CA PHE A 137 8.70 9.53 -14.14
C PHE A 137 9.43 8.25 -13.69
N THR A 138 9.18 7.12 -14.36
CA THR A 138 9.89 5.87 -14.11
C THR A 138 11.32 5.94 -14.65
N LYS A 139 12.30 5.46 -13.89
CA LYS A 139 13.70 5.35 -14.31
C LYS A 139 14.09 3.89 -14.47
N GLU A 140 14.69 3.55 -15.61
CA GLU A 140 15.28 2.23 -15.80
C GLU A 140 16.61 2.15 -15.04
N LEU A 141 16.74 1.12 -14.21
CA LEU A 141 17.91 0.90 -13.38
C LEU A 141 18.84 -0.13 -14.02
N ASN A 142 20.13 0.15 -13.94
CA ASN A 142 21.21 -0.69 -14.44
C ASN A 142 22.34 -0.75 -13.41
N SER A 143 23.35 -1.59 -13.67
CA SER A 143 24.47 -1.77 -12.75
C SER A 143 25.26 -0.49 -12.44
N THR A 144 25.13 0.55 -13.25
CA THR A 144 25.87 1.81 -13.06
C THR A 144 25.12 2.87 -12.27
N ASN A 145 23.78 2.82 -12.24
CA ASN A 145 22.94 3.82 -11.58
C ASN A 145 22.15 3.27 -10.38
N PHE A 146 22.14 1.94 -10.20
CA PHE A 146 21.36 1.28 -9.16
C PHE A 146 21.76 1.76 -7.77
N ASP A 147 23.05 1.70 -7.44
CA ASP A 147 23.52 2.04 -6.09
C ASP A 147 23.23 3.50 -5.73
N GLU A 148 23.45 4.42 -6.67
CA GLU A 148 23.20 5.85 -6.46
C GLU A 148 21.71 6.16 -6.26
N ILE A 149 20.83 5.50 -7.01
CA ILE A 149 19.39 5.80 -6.96
C ILE A 149 18.72 5.06 -5.81
N VAL A 150 19.05 3.78 -5.61
CA VAL A 150 18.36 2.88 -4.68
C VAL A 150 18.88 2.99 -3.25
N LEU A 151 20.18 3.20 -3.07
CA LEU A 151 20.79 3.28 -1.74
C LEU A 151 20.75 4.71 -1.17
N ASP A 152 20.13 5.65 -1.89
CA ASP A 152 19.88 6.99 -1.39
C ASP A 152 18.88 6.94 -0.23
N LYS A 153 19.38 7.25 0.97
CA LYS A 153 18.61 7.19 2.23
C LYS A 153 17.47 8.21 2.29
N ASP A 154 17.53 9.25 1.46
CA ASP A 154 16.56 10.33 1.45
C ASP A 154 15.41 10.07 0.46
N LYS A 155 15.48 8.99 -0.33
CA LYS A 155 14.49 8.65 -1.37
C LYS A 155 13.77 7.35 -1.03
N PHE A 156 12.45 7.37 -1.13
CA PHE A 156 11.66 6.15 -1.18
C PHE A 156 11.66 5.64 -2.63
N VAL A 157 12.22 4.45 -2.86
CA VAL A 157 12.37 3.90 -4.21
C VAL A 157 11.60 2.58 -4.30
N MET A 158 10.58 2.55 -5.16
CA MET A 158 9.87 1.33 -5.51
C MET A 158 10.57 0.66 -6.69
N LEU A 159 10.91 -0.61 -6.54
CA LEU A 159 11.72 -1.36 -7.50
C LEU A 159 10.94 -2.51 -8.11
N GLN A 160 11.11 -2.67 -9.43
CA GLN A 160 10.69 -3.86 -10.16
C GLN A 160 11.91 -4.53 -10.77
N PHE A 161 12.28 -5.71 -10.26
CA PHE A 161 13.25 -6.57 -10.92
C PHE A 161 12.53 -7.38 -12.01
N TYR A 162 13.08 -7.40 -13.23
CA TYR A 162 12.61 -8.23 -14.33
C TYR A 162 13.79 -8.95 -14.98
N ASN A 163 13.54 -10.19 -15.42
CA ASN A 163 14.58 -11.10 -15.92
C ASN A 163 14.78 -11.00 -17.44
N THR A 164 13.76 -10.52 -18.16
CA THR A 164 13.79 -10.40 -19.63
C THR A 164 13.02 -9.17 -20.10
N THR A 165 13.51 -8.52 -21.15
CA THR A 165 12.83 -7.39 -21.84
C THR A 165 11.47 -7.79 -22.42
N ASP A 166 11.21 -9.09 -22.57
CA ASP A 166 9.96 -9.64 -23.10
C ASP A 166 9.12 -10.39 -22.06
N CYS A 167 9.21 -9.96 -20.80
CA CYS A 167 8.36 -10.46 -19.74
C CYS A 167 6.93 -9.91 -19.88
N TYR A 168 6.00 -10.72 -20.38
CA TYR A 168 4.58 -10.35 -20.53
C TYR A 168 3.95 -9.80 -19.24
N LYS A 169 4.20 -10.47 -18.10
CA LYS A 169 3.70 -10.02 -16.78
C LYS A 169 4.27 -8.66 -16.39
N CYS A 170 5.53 -8.39 -16.73
CA CYS A 170 6.21 -7.15 -16.41
C CYS A 170 5.67 -6.00 -17.26
N LYS A 171 5.43 -6.24 -18.56
CA LYS A 171 4.78 -5.29 -19.48
C LYS A 171 3.36 -4.93 -19.04
N LYS A 172 2.61 -5.90 -18.50
CA LYS A 172 1.26 -5.66 -17.96
C LYS A 172 1.29 -4.81 -16.68
N LEU A 173 2.32 -4.95 -15.85
CA LEU A 173 2.50 -4.22 -14.59
C LEU A 173 3.12 -2.83 -14.78
N GLN A 174 3.82 -2.62 -15.88
CA GLN A 174 4.46 -1.36 -16.24
C GLN A 174 3.54 -0.12 -16.20
N PRO A 175 2.30 -0.13 -16.75
CA PRO A 175 1.40 1.01 -16.62
C PRO A 175 1.05 1.33 -15.15
N ASP A 176 0.92 0.32 -14.28
CA ASP A 176 0.65 0.55 -12.86
C ASP A 176 1.85 1.22 -12.18
N TYR A 177 3.08 0.80 -12.52
CA TYR A 177 4.31 1.44 -12.02
C TYR A 177 4.43 2.89 -12.48
N GLU A 178 4.01 3.20 -13.70
CA GLU A 178 4.00 4.57 -14.21
C GLU A 178 2.97 5.44 -13.51
N MET A 179 1.77 4.91 -13.27
CA MET A 179 0.74 5.62 -12.51
C MET A 179 1.21 5.92 -11.08
N VAL A 180 1.86 4.95 -10.42
CA VAL A 180 2.49 5.17 -9.11
C VAL A 180 3.57 6.25 -9.23
N ALA A 181 4.51 6.12 -10.17
CA ALA A 181 5.57 7.11 -10.35
C ALA A 181 5.03 8.52 -10.63
N GLU A 182 3.94 8.65 -11.39
CA GLU A 182 3.28 9.91 -11.65
C GLU A 182 2.57 10.47 -10.40
N THR A 183 1.86 9.64 -9.66
CA THR A 183 1.20 10.05 -8.42
C THR A 183 2.21 10.62 -7.42
N PHE A 184 3.38 9.98 -7.31
CA PHE A 184 4.39 10.30 -6.32
C PHE A 184 5.51 11.24 -6.83
N HIS A 185 5.48 11.69 -8.09
CA HIS A 185 6.59 12.48 -8.67
C HIS A 185 6.80 13.85 -8.02
N ASN A 186 5.73 14.42 -7.44
CA ASN A 186 5.71 15.74 -6.82
C ASN A 186 5.81 15.68 -5.29
N GLU A 187 5.79 14.47 -4.73
CA GLU A 187 6.02 14.34 -3.31
C GLU A 187 7.48 14.69 -3.05
N ARG A 188 7.69 15.78 -2.29
CA ARG A 188 9.01 16.09 -1.78
C ARG A 188 9.45 14.89 -0.96
N THR A 189 10.69 14.46 -1.18
CA THR A 189 11.37 13.44 -0.37
C THR A 189 10.94 13.55 1.08
N TYR A 190 10.64 12.39 1.66
CA TYR A 190 10.04 12.11 2.95
C TYR A 190 10.84 12.75 4.12
N GLN A 191 10.96 14.09 4.17
CA GLN A 191 11.54 14.86 5.27
C GLN A 191 10.53 15.04 6.41
N SER A 192 9.25 14.83 6.13
CA SER A 192 8.24 14.54 7.15
C SER A 192 7.89 13.07 7.13
N ALA A 193 8.91 12.21 7.06
CA ALA A 193 8.73 10.82 7.37
C ALA A 193 7.94 10.72 8.67
N MET A 194 6.66 10.36 8.58
CA MET A 194 5.99 9.86 9.76
C MET A 194 6.88 8.73 10.22
N LYS A 195 7.56 8.93 11.36
CA LYS A 195 8.35 7.86 11.98
C LYS A 195 7.43 6.64 12.02
N PRO A 196 7.95 5.40 11.96
CA PRO A 196 7.10 4.21 12.03
C PRO A 196 6.05 4.30 13.17
N LEU A 197 6.43 4.91 14.30
CA LEU A 197 5.53 5.29 15.39
C LEU A 197 4.39 6.24 14.98
N GLN A 198 4.67 7.32 14.26
CA GLN A 198 3.66 8.28 13.81
C GLN A 198 2.71 7.69 12.76
N LEU A 199 3.18 6.78 11.89
CA LEU A 199 2.31 6.06 10.97
C LEU A 199 1.37 5.11 11.74
N VAL A 200 1.90 4.39 12.72
CA VAL A 200 1.11 3.58 13.63
C VAL A 200 0.10 4.44 14.40
N ASP A 201 0.49 5.62 14.88
CA ASP A 201 -0.41 6.57 15.54
C ASP A 201 -1.52 7.07 14.59
N PHE A 202 -1.17 7.36 13.34
CA PHE A 202 -2.13 7.74 12.31
C PHE A 202 -3.13 6.63 12.02
N ILE A 203 -2.65 5.40 11.77
CA ILE A 203 -3.49 4.25 11.49
C ILE A 203 -4.39 3.95 12.70
N ASN A 204 -3.83 3.98 13.91
CA ASN A 204 -4.60 3.81 15.14
C ASN A 204 -5.68 4.88 15.31
N HIS A 205 -5.40 6.12 14.93
CA HIS A 205 -6.38 7.21 14.96
C HIS A 205 -7.48 7.03 13.92
N GLN A 206 -7.13 6.72 12.66
CA GLN A 206 -8.11 6.59 11.58
C GLN A 206 -8.97 5.32 11.72
N CYS A 207 -8.38 4.24 12.20
CA CYS A 207 -9.04 2.95 12.29
C CYS A 207 -9.61 2.66 13.69
N HIS A 208 -9.49 3.59 14.65
CA HIS A 208 -9.84 3.39 16.06
C HIS A 208 -9.20 2.13 16.68
N THR A 209 -7.99 1.77 16.23
CA THR A 209 -7.24 0.62 16.71
C THR A 209 -6.14 1.02 17.70
N ALA A 210 -5.51 0.06 18.37
CA ALA A 210 -4.41 0.29 19.31
C ALA A 210 -3.25 -0.67 19.06
N ARG A 211 -2.70 -0.61 17.84
CA ARG A 211 -1.62 -1.48 17.34
C ARG A 211 -0.24 -0.91 17.70
N GLU A 212 0.73 -1.77 17.97
CA GLU A 212 2.16 -1.44 18.07
C GLU A 212 2.90 -1.68 16.74
N LEU A 213 4.14 -1.19 16.68
CA LEU A 213 5.08 -1.56 15.63
C LEU A 213 5.32 -3.08 15.63
N GLY A 214 4.87 -3.76 14.59
CA GLY A 214 4.96 -5.22 14.47
C GLY A 214 3.62 -5.96 14.49
N GLY A 215 2.49 -5.26 14.75
CA GLY A 215 1.15 -5.77 14.46
C GLY A 215 0.31 -6.25 15.65
N GLY A 216 0.82 -6.25 16.87
CA GLY A 216 0.07 -6.61 18.09
C GLY A 216 -0.68 -5.46 18.75
N LEU A 217 -1.72 -5.74 19.54
CA LEU A 217 -2.28 -4.77 20.49
C LEU A 217 -1.26 -4.41 21.56
N THR A 218 -1.23 -3.13 21.96
CA THR A 218 -0.23 -2.64 22.90
C THR A 218 -0.31 -3.34 24.24
N SER A 219 0.75 -4.06 24.60
CA SER A 219 0.88 -4.63 25.94
C SER A 219 1.35 -3.51 26.87
N GLN A 220 0.69 -3.32 28.00
CA GLN A 220 1.02 -2.21 28.91
C GLN A 220 2.48 -2.26 29.37
N ALA A 221 3.36 -1.56 28.67
CA ALA A 221 4.74 -1.35 29.04
C ALA A 221 5.30 -0.17 28.23
N TRP A 222 5.16 1.04 28.79
CA TRP A 222 5.92 2.25 28.46
C TRP A 222 5.54 3.08 27.23
N VAL A 223 4.35 3.71 27.19
CA VAL A 223 4.22 5.09 26.65
C VAL A 223 3.09 5.84 27.38
N THR A 224 3.45 6.86 28.15
CA THR A 224 2.54 7.75 28.89
C THR A 224 2.03 8.89 27.99
N VAL A 225 0.92 8.68 27.27
CA VAL A 225 0.16 9.78 26.66
C VAL A 225 -1.34 9.56 26.87
N TRP A 226 -2.01 10.58 27.41
CA TRP A 226 -3.45 10.59 27.73
C TRP A 226 -4.37 10.20 26.55
N TYR A 227 -3.95 10.47 25.31
CA TYR A 227 -4.63 10.04 24.08
C TYR A 227 -4.70 8.52 23.90
N PHE A 228 -3.70 7.79 24.41
CA PHE A 228 -3.54 6.36 24.21
C PHE A 228 -4.58 5.50 24.96
N PHE A 229 -4.92 5.92 26.18
CA PHE A 229 -5.99 5.29 26.97
C PHE A 229 -7.38 5.47 26.34
N SER A 230 -7.58 6.52 25.54
CA SER A 230 -8.81 6.68 24.77
C SER A 230 -8.86 5.63 23.67
N SER A 231 -7.86 5.58 22.79
CA SER A 231 -7.78 4.65 21.64
C SER A 231 -7.84 3.18 22.04
N PHE A 232 -7.14 2.78 23.11
CA PHE A 232 -7.23 1.40 23.62
C PHE A 232 -8.65 1.02 24.07
N LYS A 233 -9.42 1.98 24.61
CA LYS A 233 -10.84 1.77 24.96
C LYS A 233 -11.77 1.80 23.74
N GLN A 234 -11.28 2.19 22.56
CA GLN A 234 -12.06 2.24 21.31
C GLN A 234 -11.81 1.06 20.39
N ALA A 235 -10.68 0.36 20.56
CA ALA A 235 -10.37 -0.83 19.80
C ALA A 235 -11.50 -1.86 19.90
N GLY A 236 -12.00 -2.30 18.74
CA GLY A 236 -13.10 -3.28 18.62
C GLY A 236 -14.50 -2.68 18.68
N ARG A 237 -14.63 -1.37 18.95
CA ARG A 237 -15.93 -0.69 18.98
C ARG A 237 -16.37 -0.24 17.60
N MET A 238 -17.68 -0.15 17.41
CA MET A 238 -18.29 0.48 16.23
C MET A 238 -19.21 1.58 16.71
N VAL A 239 -18.93 2.83 16.33
CA VAL A 239 -19.64 4.01 16.82
C VAL A 239 -21.14 3.93 16.48
N GLU A 240 -21.48 3.37 15.33
CA GLU A 240 -22.85 3.16 14.89
C GLU A 240 -23.59 2.13 15.78
N MET A 241 -22.91 1.07 16.21
CA MET A 241 -23.51 0.09 17.13
C MET A 241 -23.57 0.63 18.56
N ASP A 242 -22.59 1.42 18.99
CA ASP A 242 -22.61 2.06 20.32
C ASP A 242 -23.86 2.96 20.48
N ALA A 243 -24.28 3.65 19.40
CA ALA A 243 -25.52 4.43 19.38
C ALA A 243 -26.77 3.54 19.54
N VAL A 244 -26.80 2.37 18.88
CA VAL A 244 -27.88 1.38 19.04
C VAL A 244 -27.95 0.88 20.48
N VAL A 245 -26.81 0.59 21.11
CA VAL A 245 -26.75 0.18 22.52
C VAL A 245 -27.28 1.26 23.45
N SER A 246 -26.92 2.52 23.22
CA SER A 246 -27.45 3.65 24.01
C SER A 246 -28.97 3.77 23.87
N ASN A 247 -29.50 3.58 22.65
CA ASN A 247 -30.94 3.62 22.40
C ASN A 247 -31.67 2.41 23.02
N PHE A 248 -31.05 1.23 23.03
CA PHE A 248 -31.59 0.02 23.66
C PHE A 248 -31.79 0.15 25.15
N ILE A 249 -30.80 0.69 25.83
CA ILE A 249 -30.89 0.90 27.27
C ILE A 249 -31.92 1.99 27.59
N ALA A 250 -32.16 2.93 26.68
CA ALA A 250 -33.22 3.92 26.81
C ALA A 250 -34.63 3.40 26.46
N SER A 251 -34.76 2.40 25.56
CA SER A 251 -36.02 1.82 25.12
C SER A 251 -35.86 0.35 24.74
N ILE A 252 -36.52 -0.54 25.48
CA ILE A 252 -36.43 -2.01 25.31
C ILE A 252 -37.22 -2.50 24.07
N ALA A 253 -38.09 -1.68 23.46
CA ALA A 253 -39.12 -2.18 22.53
C ALA A 253 -38.71 -2.32 21.06
N ASP A 254 -37.76 -1.53 20.51
CA ASP A 254 -37.61 -1.39 19.04
C ASP A 254 -36.20 -1.69 18.49
N VAL A 255 -35.30 -2.24 19.30
CA VAL A 255 -33.86 -2.23 18.99
C VAL A 255 -33.42 -3.24 17.97
N GLN A 256 -34.06 -4.41 17.90
CA GLN A 256 -33.73 -5.41 16.88
C GLN A 256 -33.89 -4.82 15.46
N LYS A 257 -34.96 -4.04 15.25
CA LYS A 257 -35.24 -3.38 13.97
C LYS A 257 -34.24 -2.28 13.64
N GLU A 258 -33.77 -1.53 14.63
CA GLU A 258 -32.79 -0.46 14.41
C GLU A 258 -31.38 -1.04 14.16
N ALA A 259 -31.05 -2.13 14.86
CA ALA A 259 -29.79 -2.81 14.69
C ALA A 259 -29.66 -3.52 13.32
N GLU A 260 -30.76 -4.08 12.80
CA GLU A 260 -30.82 -4.60 11.42
C GLU A 260 -30.58 -3.50 10.38
N LYS A 261 -31.23 -2.33 10.52
CA LYS A 261 -30.97 -1.18 9.61
C LYS A 261 -29.52 -0.72 9.65
N VAL A 262 -28.90 -0.71 10.82
CA VAL A 262 -27.49 -0.32 10.99
C VAL A 262 -26.57 -1.37 10.36
N LYS A 263 -26.90 -2.65 10.49
CA LYS A 263 -26.18 -3.74 9.81
C LYS A 263 -26.27 -3.64 8.29
N ASP A 264 -27.44 -3.35 7.73
CA ASP A 264 -27.63 -3.17 6.29
C ASP A 264 -26.89 -1.94 5.74
N LYS A 265 -26.89 -0.82 6.50
CA LYS A 265 -26.09 0.37 6.16
C LYS A 265 -24.58 0.08 6.19
N MET A 266 -24.14 -0.85 7.03
CA MET A 266 -22.74 -1.27 7.12
C MET A 266 -22.37 -2.36 6.10
N ALA A 267 -23.32 -3.14 5.58
CA ALA A 267 -23.03 -4.18 4.58
C ALA A 267 -22.41 -3.64 3.27
N GLY A 268 -22.59 -2.35 2.98
CA GLY A 268 -21.95 -1.65 1.85
C GLY A 268 -20.65 -0.90 2.17
N ARG A 269 -20.22 -0.84 3.44
CA ARG A 269 -19.00 -0.13 3.90
C ARG A 269 -18.03 -1.13 4.53
N GLN A 270 -16.79 -1.20 4.06
CA GLN A 270 -15.75 -2.00 4.74
C GLN A 270 -15.35 -1.30 6.06
N HIS A 271 -15.96 -1.68 7.18
CA HIS A 271 -15.54 -1.22 8.50
C HIS A 271 -14.50 -2.20 9.09
N PRO A 272 -13.38 -1.70 9.67
CA PRO A 272 -12.30 -2.56 10.21
C PRO A 272 -12.75 -3.58 11.26
N HIS A 273 -13.86 -3.31 11.95
CA HIS A 273 -14.40 -4.12 13.05
C HIS A 273 -15.74 -4.78 12.74
N PHE A 274 -16.13 -4.92 11.47
CA PHE A 274 -17.43 -5.49 11.08
C PHE A 274 -17.68 -6.89 11.67
N ASN A 275 -16.63 -7.69 11.87
CA ASN A 275 -16.72 -9.03 12.48
C ASN A 275 -17.29 -9.01 13.91
N TYR A 276 -17.17 -7.90 14.63
CA TYR A 276 -17.71 -7.75 15.98
C TYR A 276 -19.21 -7.39 16.01
N SER A 277 -19.83 -7.09 14.86
CA SER A 277 -21.26 -6.76 14.79
C SER A 277 -22.15 -7.89 15.28
N SER A 278 -21.80 -9.13 15.01
CA SER A 278 -22.51 -10.31 15.51
C SER A 278 -22.48 -10.39 17.04
N PHE A 279 -21.35 -10.04 17.66
CA PHE A 279 -21.19 -10.02 19.11
C PHE A 279 -22.05 -8.95 19.79
N TYR A 280 -22.13 -7.75 19.21
CA TYR A 280 -23.07 -6.71 19.69
C TYR A 280 -24.52 -7.20 19.68
N MET A 281 -24.94 -7.87 18.61
CA MET A 281 -26.31 -8.38 18.46
C MET A 281 -26.62 -9.51 19.44
N ASP A 282 -25.71 -10.47 19.59
CA ASP A 282 -25.83 -11.57 20.56
C ASP A 282 -25.91 -11.03 22.00
N MET A 283 -25.12 -10.00 22.34
CA MET A 283 -25.18 -9.37 23.65
C MET A 283 -26.50 -8.64 23.89
N LEU A 284 -27.05 -7.92 22.90
CA LEU A 284 -28.35 -7.27 23.02
C LEU A 284 -29.48 -8.28 23.30
N ASP A 285 -29.48 -9.41 22.59
CA ASP A 285 -30.46 -10.49 22.77
C ASP A 285 -30.35 -11.14 24.17
N ARG A 286 -29.12 -11.42 24.60
CA ARG A 286 -28.84 -11.98 25.94
C ARG A 286 -29.25 -11.03 27.05
N ILE A 287 -29.02 -9.73 26.91
CA ILE A 287 -29.43 -8.72 27.90
C ILE A 287 -30.95 -8.60 27.95
N GLY A 288 -31.63 -8.63 26.80
CA GLY A 288 -33.09 -8.65 26.74
C GLY A 288 -33.70 -9.84 27.48
N SER A 289 -33.03 -11.00 27.45
CA SER A 289 -33.52 -12.25 28.05
C SER A 289 -33.13 -12.45 29.51
N ARG A 290 -31.86 -12.17 29.87
CA ARG A 290 -31.27 -12.50 31.18
C ARG A 290 -31.03 -11.28 32.08
N GLY A 291 -31.32 -10.09 31.57
CA GLY A 291 -31.07 -8.84 32.27
C GLY A 291 -29.61 -8.41 32.20
N TYR A 292 -29.36 -7.26 32.79
CA TYR A 292 -28.12 -6.50 32.62
C TYR A 292 -26.93 -7.05 33.42
N GLU A 293 -27.19 -7.78 34.50
CA GLU A 293 -26.16 -8.40 35.37
C GLU A 293 -25.21 -9.35 34.61
N LEU A 294 -25.66 -9.88 33.47
CA LEU A 294 -24.84 -10.69 32.58
C LEU A 294 -23.62 -9.92 32.04
N VAL A 295 -23.74 -8.61 31.83
CA VAL A 295 -22.65 -7.78 31.27
C VAL A 295 -21.48 -7.71 32.25
N THR A 296 -21.74 -7.52 33.54
CA THR A 296 -20.68 -7.43 34.55
C THR A 296 -20.00 -8.79 34.74
N MET A 297 -20.78 -9.87 34.82
CA MET A 297 -20.23 -11.22 34.89
C MET A 297 -19.34 -11.56 33.70
N GLU A 298 -19.78 -11.25 32.48
CA GLU A 298 -19.03 -11.57 31.27
C GLU A 298 -17.71 -10.76 31.20
N ILE A 299 -17.72 -9.50 31.62
CA ILE A 299 -16.48 -8.70 31.74
C ILE A 299 -15.49 -9.38 32.69
N THR A 300 -15.94 -9.78 33.88
CA THR A 300 -15.09 -10.45 34.86
C THR A 300 -14.55 -11.79 34.34
N ASN A 301 -15.39 -12.58 33.67
CA ASN A 301 -14.97 -13.85 33.06
C ASN A 301 -13.85 -13.65 32.03
N LEU A 302 -14.04 -12.72 31.09
CA LEU A 302 -13.04 -12.44 30.06
C LEU A 302 -11.75 -11.86 30.65
N GLN A 303 -11.85 -11.03 31.69
CA GLN A 303 -10.68 -10.53 32.41
C GLN A 303 -9.91 -11.64 33.13
N ASN A 304 -10.60 -12.60 33.73
CA ASN A 304 -9.96 -13.77 34.34
C ASN A 304 -9.28 -14.64 33.29
N SER A 305 -9.88 -14.83 32.11
CA SER A 305 -9.24 -15.51 30.97
C SER A 305 -7.97 -14.79 30.52
N LEU A 306 -7.98 -13.46 30.46
CA LEU A 306 -6.81 -12.64 30.13
C LEU A 306 -5.70 -12.73 31.20
N ALA A 307 -6.06 -12.86 32.47
CA ALA A 307 -5.10 -12.95 33.59
C ALA A 307 -4.44 -14.33 33.71
N THR A 308 -5.14 -15.40 33.34
CA THR A 308 -4.72 -16.78 33.60
C THR A 308 -3.59 -17.27 32.68
N SER A 309 -3.47 -16.74 31.45
CA SER A 309 -2.58 -17.32 30.42
C SER A 309 -1.78 -16.33 29.56
N PRO A 310 -0.87 -15.50 30.12
CA PRO A 310 -0.06 -14.56 29.31
C PRO A 310 0.95 -15.23 28.35
N LYS A 311 1.36 -16.48 28.61
CA LYS A 311 2.38 -17.20 27.82
C LYS A 311 1.83 -18.39 27.00
N SER A 312 0.57 -18.77 27.19
CA SER A 312 -0.03 -19.97 26.58
C SER A 312 -1.05 -19.64 25.48
N MET A 313 -1.50 -18.39 25.38
CA MET A 313 -2.55 -17.96 24.47
C MET A 313 -1.96 -17.35 23.19
N PRO A 314 -2.42 -17.76 21.99
CA PRO A 314 -2.10 -17.08 20.74
C PRO A 314 -2.43 -15.59 20.81
N GLU A 315 -1.63 -14.75 20.16
CA GLU A 315 -1.80 -13.30 20.20
C GLU A 315 -3.19 -12.87 19.68
N GLU A 316 -3.66 -13.48 18.59
CA GLU A 316 -4.97 -13.22 18.00
C GLU A 316 -6.14 -13.50 18.98
N GLU A 317 -6.06 -14.59 19.74
CA GLU A 317 -7.09 -14.96 20.73
C GLU A 317 -7.13 -13.95 21.88
N ARG A 318 -5.96 -13.50 22.35
CA ARG A 318 -5.86 -12.47 23.38
C ARG A 318 -6.45 -11.14 22.90
N GLU A 319 -6.21 -10.76 21.64
CA GLU A 319 -6.77 -9.55 21.06
C GLU A 319 -8.29 -9.62 20.97
N ASP A 320 -8.84 -10.76 20.54
CA ASP A 320 -10.29 -10.96 20.46
C ASP A 320 -10.97 -10.76 21.83
N LEU A 321 -10.39 -11.31 22.89
CA LEU A 321 -10.87 -11.12 24.26
C LEU A 321 -10.85 -9.64 24.68
N ILE A 322 -9.78 -8.91 24.35
CA ILE A 322 -9.67 -7.47 24.65
C ILE A 322 -10.76 -6.68 23.90
N MET A 323 -10.99 -6.97 22.62
CA MET A 323 -12.04 -6.32 21.82
C MET A 323 -13.43 -6.57 22.43
N ARG A 324 -13.74 -7.82 22.82
CA ARG A 324 -15.01 -8.17 23.48
C ARG A 324 -15.19 -7.43 24.80
N VAL A 325 -14.16 -7.34 25.65
CA VAL A 325 -14.21 -6.58 26.91
C VAL A 325 -14.48 -5.09 26.64
N ASN A 326 -13.86 -4.51 25.62
CA ASN A 326 -14.08 -3.10 25.26
C ASN A 326 -15.51 -2.84 24.80
N ILE A 327 -16.09 -3.75 24.01
CA ILE A 327 -17.50 -3.71 23.60
C ILE A 327 -18.40 -3.78 24.83
N LEU A 328 -18.21 -4.77 25.71
CA LEU A 328 -19.02 -4.93 26.93
C LEU A 328 -18.96 -3.70 27.85
N ARG A 329 -17.82 -2.99 27.89
CA ARG A 329 -17.70 -1.73 28.64
C ARG A 329 -18.60 -0.61 28.08
N VAL A 330 -18.99 -0.64 26.81
CA VAL A 330 -19.98 0.30 26.24
C VAL A 330 -21.34 0.02 26.86
N PHE A 331 -21.76 -1.24 26.89
CA PHE A 331 -22.97 -1.65 27.60
C PHE A 331 -22.87 -1.26 29.06
N GLN A 332 -21.72 -1.49 29.72
CA GLN A 332 -21.42 -1.08 31.09
C GLN A 332 -21.72 0.41 31.33
N LYS A 333 -21.17 1.24 30.45
CA LYS A 333 -21.27 2.70 30.52
C LYS A 333 -22.69 3.19 30.26
N ALA A 334 -23.33 2.69 29.21
CA ALA A 334 -24.65 3.17 28.80
C ALA A 334 -25.73 2.89 29.86
N TYR A 335 -25.67 1.74 30.54
CA TYR A 335 -26.54 1.46 31.70
C TYR A 335 -26.25 2.36 32.90
N ARG A 336 -24.97 2.56 33.23
CA ARG A 336 -24.57 3.46 34.32
C ARG A 336 -25.06 4.89 34.08
N THR A 337 -25.09 5.32 32.83
CA THR A 337 -25.63 6.63 32.44
C THR A 337 -27.16 6.69 32.60
N GLN A 338 -27.87 5.63 32.24
CA GLN A 338 -29.33 5.58 32.33
C GLN A 338 -29.85 5.38 33.77
N PHE A 339 -29.13 4.62 34.59
CA PHE A 339 -29.52 4.28 35.97
C PHE A 339 -28.42 4.62 37.00
N PRO A 340 -28.24 5.92 37.34
CA PRO A 340 -27.17 6.35 38.26
C PRO A 340 -27.35 5.86 39.71
N ARG A 341 -28.58 5.51 40.13
CA ARG A 341 -28.95 5.24 41.53
C ARG A 341 -28.65 3.82 42.04
N LEU A 342 -28.17 2.92 41.19
CA LEU A 342 -27.84 1.53 41.55
C LEU A 342 -26.35 1.33 41.88
N GLN A 343 -25.58 2.41 42.10
CA GLN A 343 -24.11 2.39 42.12
C GLN A 343 -23.43 2.18 43.49
N ASP A 344 -24.16 2.11 44.60
CA ASP A 344 -23.53 2.12 45.93
C ASP A 344 -22.92 0.76 46.37
N SER A 345 -22.97 -0.30 45.56
CA SER A 345 -22.37 -1.60 45.91
C SER A 345 -20.96 -1.84 45.35
N ASP A 346 -20.47 -1.01 44.42
CA ASP A 346 -19.19 -1.26 43.72
C ASP A 346 -18.06 -0.28 44.11
N SER A 347 -18.30 0.62 45.08
CA SER A 347 -17.30 1.63 45.49
C SER A 347 -16.07 1.07 46.22
N ASP A 348 -16.04 -0.22 46.53
CA ASP A 348 -14.92 -0.87 47.23
C ASP A 348 -13.77 -1.30 46.31
N GLU A 349 -13.97 -1.38 44.99
CA GLU A 349 -12.90 -1.76 44.05
C GLU A 349 -11.88 -0.62 43.85
N LYS A 350 -12.29 0.65 44.01
CA LYS A 350 -11.37 1.81 43.98
C LYS A 350 -10.46 1.90 45.21
N LYS A 351 -10.82 1.29 46.34
CA LYS A 351 -9.95 1.31 47.54
C LYS A 351 -8.81 0.30 47.48
N GLY A 352 -8.97 -0.80 46.73
CA GLY A 352 -7.94 -1.83 46.56
C GLY A 352 -6.77 -1.38 45.67
N GLU A 353 -7.06 -0.73 44.55
CA GLU A 353 -6.01 -0.29 43.60
C GLU A 353 -5.17 0.86 44.13
N THR A 354 -5.77 1.79 44.88
CA THR A 354 -5.03 2.93 45.46
C THR A 354 -4.12 2.50 46.62
N ALA A 355 -4.51 1.46 47.39
CA ALA A 355 -3.72 0.96 48.52
C ALA A 355 -2.48 0.15 48.08
N VAL A 356 -2.56 -0.58 46.97
CA VAL A 356 -1.43 -1.39 46.45
C VAL A 356 -0.36 -0.52 45.79
N VAL A 357 -0.73 0.63 45.21
CA VAL A 357 0.22 1.58 44.62
C VAL A 357 0.94 2.40 45.69
N GLU A 358 0.28 2.76 46.79
CA GLU A 358 0.87 3.60 47.84
C GLU A 358 1.84 2.84 48.77
N GLN A 359 1.70 1.52 48.91
CA GLN A 359 2.67 0.70 49.64
C GLN A 359 3.98 0.49 48.87
N ARG A 360 3.97 0.53 47.53
CA ARG A 360 5.16 0.29 46.70
C ARG A 360 6.05 1.53 46.51
N ALA A 361 5.57 2.70 46.91
CA ALA A 361 6.28 3.99 46.78
C ALA A 361 7.01 4.44 48.06
N LYS A 362 6.94 3.68 49.16
CA LYS A 362 7.53 4.06 50.46
C LYS A 362 8.88 3.41 50.80
N ASP A 363 9.43 2.56 49.93
CA ASP A 363 10.76 1.97 50.15
C ASP A 363 11.86 2.76 49.42
N PRO A 364 12.77 3.45 50.12
CA PRO A 364 13.89 4.13 49.48
C PRO A 364 14.96 3.13 48.99
N PRO A 365 15.63 3.40 47.86
CA PRO A 365 16.65 2.50 47.33
C PRO A 365 17.97 2.76 48.07
N ASN A 366 18.31 1.92 49.05
CA ASN A 366 19.68 1.84 49.53
C ASN A 366 19.97 0.48 50.17
N ALA A 367 20.72 -0.35 49.42
CA ALA A 367 21.92 -1.05 49.88
C ALA A 367 22.19 -2.25 48.95
N PHE A 368 23.29 -2.22 48.19
CA PHE A 368 24.28 -3.31 48.17
C PHE A 368 25.52 -2.89 47.35
N GLN A 369 26.26 -1.90 47.85
CA GLN A 369 27.71 -1.88 47.68
C GLN A 369 28.34 -2.51 48.93
N ARG A 370 28.90 -3.72 48.79
CA ARG A 370 30.15 -4.21 49.45
C ARG A 370 30.25 -5.73 49.31
N LYS A 371 31.18 -6.22 48.48
CA LYS A 371 32.41 -6.93 48.91
C LYS A 371 33.29 -7.30 47.72
N VAL A 372 34.25 -6.45 47.40
CA VAL A 372 35.50 -6.86 46.71
C VAL A 372 36.60 -6.79 47.75
N ARG A 373 37.08 -7.95 48.22
CA ARG A 373 38.46 -8.13 48.72
C ARG A 373 38.76 -9.62 48.98
N GLY A 374 39.61 -10.18 48.11
CA GLY A 374 40.77 -10.99 48.51
C GLY A 374 40.61 -12.52 48.63
N ARG A 375 41.13 -13.22 47.61
CA ARG A 375 41.80 -14.54 47.55
C ARG A 375 41.41 -15.15 46.19
N GLY A 376 42.26 -15.45 45.21
CA GLY A 376 43.67 -15.81 45.20
C GLY A 376 43.82 -17.02 44.28
N LYS A 377 44.37 -16.81 43.07
CA LYS A 377 45.03 -17.74 42.12
C LYS A 377 44.42 -19.13 41.76
N LYS A 378 44.51 -19.41 40.44
CA LYS A 378 44.49 -20.69 39.65
C LYS A 378 43.18 -20.89 38.88
N GLY A 379 43.13 -21.11 37.56
CA GLY A 379 44.11 -21.20 36.48
C GLY A 379 43.38 -21.55 35.16
N TYR A 380 44.11 -21.50 34.03
CA TYR A 380 43.80 -22.09 32.70
C TYR A 380 42.60 -21.50 31.94
N THR A 381 42.78 -20.55 31.01
CA THR A 381 43.13 -20.70 29.57
C THR A 381 42.13 -21.49 28.72
N SER A 382 41.84 -20.92 27.53
CA SER A 382 41.28 -21.57 26.32
C SER A 382 39.75 -21.68 26.17
N LYS A 383 39.15 -20.65 25.56
CA LYS A 383 38.36 -20.77 24.29
C LYS A 383 37.79 -19.40 23.89
N MET A 384 38.62 -18.60 23.23
CA MET A 384 38.17 -17.47 22.41
C MET A 384 38.94 -17.56 21.10
N ARG A 385 38.35 -18.26 20.12
CA ARG A 385 38.69 -18.13 18.70
C ARG A 385 37.62 -18.81 17.84
N SER A 386 37.30 -18.16 16.73
CA SER A 386 36.28 -18.50 15.72
C SER A 386 34.85 -18.15 16.20
N ILE A 387 34.07 -17.31 15.54
CA ILE A 387 33.86 -17.15 14.09
C ILE A 387 33.56 -15.68 13.80
N LYS A 388 34.37 -15.07 12.93
CA LYS A 388 34.07 -13.84 12.19
C LYS A 388 34.16 -14.23 10.72
N HIS A 389 33.02 -14.47 10.08
CA HIS A 389 32.78 -14.36 8.64
C HIS A 389 31.31 -14.70 8.36
N GLU A 390 30.71 -14.00 7.39
CA GLU A 390 29.35 -14.11 6.85
C GLU A 390 28.24 -13.31 7.57
N LEU A 391 28.17 -12.01 7.24
CA LEU A 391 27.13 -11.42 6.39
C LEU A 391 27.56 -10.02 5.93
#